data_AF-A0A7S3MAK7-F1
#
_entry.id   AF-A0A7S3MAK7-F1
#
_cell.length_a   1.000
_cell.length_b   1.000
_cell.length_c   1.000
_cell.angle_alpha   90.00
_cell.angle_beta   90.00
_cell.angle_gamma   90.00
#
_symmetry.space_group_name_H-M   'P 1'
#
loop_
_entity.id
_entity.type
_entity.pdbx_description
1 polymer ?
#
loop_
_entity_poly.entity_id
_entity_poly.type
_entity_poly.pdbx_seq_one_letter_code
_entity_poly.pdbx_strand_id
1 'polypeptide(L)'
;KVVHGALKIDDGRSIKEAYSVAAKWLQESGLDDAEDSARHLISHATRIGTRFSDFHNNSNKQLTKEELQLFSKMCQQRANREPAQYIIGNWDFYGMTFECKPPILIPRPETEELVENILHTGLLQALHAPRILDVGAGTGAIGIALL
;
A
#
# COMPACT_ATOMS: atom_id res chain seq x y z
N LYS A 1 -14.15 -11.90 16.96
CA LYS A 1 -13.48 -11.58 18.24
C LYS A 1 -12.20 -10.83 17.87
N VAL A 2 -12.09 -9.53 18.12
CA VAL A 2 -10.84 -8.78 17.87
C VAL A 2 -9.79 -9.30 18.85
N VAL A 3 -8.67 -9.82 18.36
CA VAL A 3 -7.54 -10.20 19.21
C VAL A 3 -6.95 -8.93 19.83
N HIS A 4 -7.07 -8.80 21.16
CA HIS A 4 -6.55 -7.67 21.94
C HIS A 4 -5.07 -7.85 22.35
N GLY A 5 -4.39 -8.88 21.84
CA GLY A 5 -2.98 -9.14 22.14
C GLY A 5 -2.08 -8.35 21.20
N ALA A 6 -1.06 -7.68 21.74
CA ALA A 6 -0.01 -7.07 20.93
C ALA A 6 0.64 -8.11 20.00
N LEU A 7 0.91 -7.73 18.75
CA LEU A 7 1.66 -8.57 17.82
C LEU A 7 3.03 -8.93 18.43
N LYS A 8 3.33 -10.22 18.48
CA LYS A 8 4.63 -10.75 18.93
C LYS A 8 5.28 -11.50 17.79
N ILE A 9 6.43 -11.01 17.34
CA ILE A 9 7.29 -11.67 16.37
C ILE A 9 8.68 -11.71 17.00
N ASP A 10 9.27 -12.91 17.07
CA ASP A 10 10.60 -13.11 17.67
C ASP A 10 11.71 -12.51 16.79
N ASP A 11 12.83 -12.14 17.41
CA ASP A 11 14.04 -11.74 16.69
C ASP A 11 14.56 -12.89 15.79
N GLY A 12 15.20 -12.53 14.67
CA GLY A 12 15.84 -13.51 13.76
C GLY A 12 14.88 -14.24 12.82
N ARG A 13 13.59 -13.89 12.83
CA ARG A 13 12.61 -14.40 11.86
C ARG A 13 12.93 -13.93 10.44
N SER A 14 12.71 -14.82 9.49
CA SER A 14 12.72 -14.49 8.07
C SER A 14 11.53 -13.62 7.68
N ILE A 15 11.63 -12.90 6.57
CA ILE A 15 10.53 -12.12 5.97
C ILE A 15 9.27 -12.98 5.83
N LYS A 16 9.40 -14.21 5.33
CA LYS A 16 8.27 -15.13 5.15
C LYS A 16 7.59 -15.48 6.48
N GLU A 17 8.36 -15.78 7.52
CA GLU A 17 7.81 -16.12 8.83
C GLU A 17 7.11 -14.93 9.48
N ALA A 18 7.77 -13.77 9.50
CA ALA A 18 7.20 -12.55 10.07
C ALA A 18 5.92 -12.12 9.34
N TYR A 19 5.92 -12.17 8.00
CA TYR A 19 4.73 -11.96 7.18
C TYR A 19 3.59 -12.89 7.58
N SER A 20 3.87 -14.20 7.68
CA SER A 20 2.84 -15.21 7.97
C SER A 20 2.20 -15.00 9.36
N VAL A 21 3.02 -14.65 10.36
CA VAL A 21 2.55 -14.34 11.72
C VAL A 21 1.69 -13.07 11.72
N ALA A 22 2.16 -12.01 11.06
CA ALA A 22 1.43 -10.74 11.00
C ALA A 22 0.11 -10.84 10.23
N ALA A 23 0.10 -11.53 9.08
CA ALA A 23 -1.10 -11.72 8.26
C ALA A 23 -2.19 -12.45 9.06
N LYS A 24 -1.83 -13.55 9.73
CA LYS A 24 -2.75 -14.27 10.62
C LYS A 24 -3.27 -13.39 11.74
N TRP A 25 -2.39 -12.65 12.42
CA TRP A 25 -2.78 -11.78 13.53
C TRP A 25 -3.69 -10.61 13.09
N LEU A 26 -3.43 -10.02 11.92
CA LEU A 26 -4.30 -8.99 11.33
C LEU A 26 -5.67 -9.57 10.94
N GLN A 27 -5.72 -10.78 10.39
CA GLN A 27 -6.96 -11.47 10.08
C GLN A 27 -7.78 -11.74 11.34
N GLU A 28 -7.14 -12.23 12.40
CA GLU A 28 -7.79 -12.42 13.71
C GLU A 28 -8.22 -11.09 14.37
N SER A 29 -7.62 -9.97 13.97
CA SER A 29 -8.05 -8.61 14.35
C SER A 29 -9.28 -8.13 13.54
N GLY A 30 -9.76 -8.95 12.58
CA GLY A 30 -10.95 -8.73 11.77
C GLY A 30 -10.71 -7.88 10.54
N LEU A 31 -9.51 -7.91 9.98
CA LEU A 31 -9.20 -7.26 8.70
C LEU A 31 -9.42 -8.22 7.54
N ASP A 32 -10.17 -7.79 6.53
CA ASP A 32 -10.47 -8.59 5.34
C ASP A 32 -9.27 -8.62 4.37
N ASP A 33 -8.49 -7.55 4.33
CA ASP A 33 -7.29 -7.35 3.49
C ASP A 33 -5.99 -7.65 4.26
N ALA A 34 -6.03 -8.59 5.22
CA ALA A 34 -4.93 -8.84 6.15
C ALA A 34 -3.63 -9.28 5.47
N GLU A 35 -3.70 -10.18 4.49
CA GLU A 35 -2.53 -10.66 3.73
C GLU A 35 -1.90 -9.54 2.91
N ASP A 36 -2.71 -8.80 2.14
CA ASP A 36 -2.20 -7.68 1.36
C ASP A 36 -1.64 -6.58 2.23
N SER A 37 -2.30 -6.25 3.35
CA SER A 37 -1.77 -5.31 4.33
C SER A 37 -0.41 -5.76 4.85
N ALA A 38 -0.29 -7.00 5.34
CA ALA A 38 0.98 -7.53 5.85
C ALA A 38 2.09 -7.48 4.80
N ARG A 39 1.78 -7.81 3.54
CA ARG A 39 2.72 -7.78 2.41
C ARG A 39 3.24 -6.37 2.13
N HIS A 40 2.35 -5.38 2.02
CA HIS A 40 2.79 -4.00 1.77
C HIS A 40 3.60 -3.44 2.94
N LEU A 41 3.17 -3.71 4.18
CA LEU A 41 3.86 -3.23 5.38
C LEU A 41 5.26 -3.85 5.52
N ILE A 42 5.41 -5.17 5.30
CA ILE A 42 6.74 -5.79 5.39
C ILE A 42 7.64 -5.35 4.24
N SER A 43 7.10 -5.22 3.02
CA SER A 43 7.83 -4.67 1.87
C SER A 43 8.38 -3.28 2.17
N HIS A 44 7.55 -2.41 2.76
CA HIS A 44 7.98 -1.08 3.18
C HIS A 44 9.05 -1.11 4.27
N ALA A 45 8.86 -1.93 5.31
CA ALA A 45 9.81 -2.04 6.42
C ALA A 45 11.20 -2.49 5.96
N THR A 46 11.26 -3.46 5.03
CA THR A 46 12.52 -4.04 4.55
C THR A 46 13.05 -3.41 3.26
N ARG A 47 12.32 -2.44 2.71
CA ARG A 47 12.61 -1.79 1.41
C ARG A 47 12.78 -2.77 0.26
N ILE A 48 12.04 -3.87 0.30
CA ILE A 48 11.92 -4.76 -0.87
C ILE A 48 10.74 -4.30 -1.70
N GLY A 49 10.76 -4.55 -3.01
CA GLY A 49 9.61 -4.26 -3.85
C GLY A 49 8.37 -5.08 -3.43
N THR A 50 7.21 -4.64 -3.89
CA THR A 50 5.91 -5.25 -3.57
C THR A 50 5.55 -6.39 -4.53
N ARG A 51 6.35 -6.63 -5.57
CA ARG A 51 6.10 -7.68 -6.57
C ARG A 51 6.27 -9.06 -5.95
N PHE A 52 5.54 -10.03 -6.49
CA PHE A 52 5.63 -11.42 -6.04
C PHE A 52 7.08 -11.96 -6.10
N SER A 53 7.83 -11.60 -7.15
CA SER A 53 9.24 -11.97 -7.31
C SER A 53 10.13 -11.42 -6.22
N ASP A 54 9.90 -10.17 -5.79
CA ASP A 54 10.70 -9.50 -4.77
C ASP A 54 10.54 -10.22 -3.44
N PHE A 55 9.29 -10.57 -3.10
CA PHE A 55 8.97 -11.33 -1.91
C PHE A 55 9.55 -12.74 -1.94
N HIS A 56 9.42 -13.44 -3.08
CA HIS A 56 9.96 -14.80 -3.24
C HIS A 56 11.48 -14.84 -3.06
N ASN A 57 12.20 -13.93 -3.72
CA ASN A 57 13.66 -13.84 -3.70
C ASN A 57 14.22 -13.49 -2.31
N ASN A 58 13.44 -12.77 -1.50
CA ASN A 58 13.86 -12.34 -0.17
C ASN A 58 13.22 -13.15 0.96
N SER A 59 12.45 -14.20 0.65
CA SER A 59 11.63 -14.94 1.62
C SER A 59 12.40 -15.43 2.85
N ASN A 60 13.63 -15.91 2.66
CA ASN A 60 14.49 -16.44 3.73
C ASN A 60 15.43 -15.39 4.36
N LYS A 61 15.44 -14.14 3.87
CA LYS A 61 16.23 -13.06 4.46
C LYS A 61 15.69 -12.79 5.87
N GLN A 62 16.58 -12.76 6.86
CA GLN A 62 16.25 -12.38 8.23
C GLN A 62 16.03 -10.88 8.34
N LEU A 63 15.03 -10.50 9.15
CA LEU A 63 14.76 -9.11 9.47
C LEU A 63 15.84 -8.58 10.43
N THR A 64 16.29 -7.35 10.20
CA THR A 64 17.03 -6.63 11.26
C THR A 64 16.07 -6.26 12.40
N LYS A 65 16.62 -5.90 13.55
CA LYS A 65 15.80 -5.47 14.71
C LYS A 65 14.99 -4.21 14.37
N GLU A 66 15.58 -3.30 13.62
CA GLU A 66 14.95 -2.05 13.18
C GLU A 66 13.81 -2.34 12.19
N GLU A 67 14.04 -3.20 11.20
CA GLU A 67 13.00 -3.63 10.25
C GLU A 67 11.83 -4.31 11.00
N LEU A 68 12.13 -5.20 11.95
CA LEU A 68 11.12 -5.90 12.75
C LEU A 68 10.31 -4.96 13.64
N GLN A 69 10.96 -4.00 14.29
CA GLN A 69 10.31 -2.99 15.13
C GLN A 69 9.38 -2.09 14.30
N LEU A 70 9.88 -1.62 13.14
CA LEU A 70 9.10 -0.81 12.22
C LEU A 70 7.88 -1.59 11.71
N PHE A 71 8.09 -2.81 11.22
CA PHE A 71 7.02 -3.69 10.75
C PHE A 71 5.95 -3.93 11.82
N SER A 72 6.38 -4.28 13.03
CA SER A 72 5.47 -4.56 14.16
C SER A 72 4.63 -3.33 14.53
N LYS A 73 5.25 -2.14 14.55
CA LYS A 73 4.56 -0.87 14.81
C LYS A 73 3.49 -0.60 13.75
N MET A 74 3.83 -0.78 12.47
CA MET A 74 2.89 -0.58 11.37
C MET A 74 1.71 -1.55 11.42
N CYS A 75 1.95 -2.83 11.75
CA CYS A 75 0.88 -3.79 11.94
C CYS A 75 -0.06 -3.39 13.08
N GLN A 76 0.45 -2.84 14.19
CA GLN A 76 -0.38 -2.34 15.28
C GLN A 76 -1.27 -1.17 14.84
N GLN A 77 -0.73 -0.23 14.07
CA GLN A 77 -1.53 0.85 13.47
C GLN A 77 -2.62 0.28 12.55
N ARG A 78 -2.26 -0.69 11.70
CA ARG A 78 -3.20 -1.34 10.78
C ARG A 78 -4.33 -2.06 11.53
N ALA A 79 -4.03 -2.75 12.63
CA ALA A 79 -5.02 -3.40 13.48
C ALA A 79 -6.02 -2.39 14.09
N ASN A 80 -5.59 -1.15 14.33
CA ASN A 80 -6.45 -0.04 14.75
C ASN A 80 -7.22 0.61 13.59
N ARG A 81 -7.33 -0.07 12.44
CA ARG A 81 -8.08 0.33 11.25
C ARG A 81 -7.51 1.55 10.52
N GLU A 82 -6.28 1.96 10.83
CA GLU A 82 -5.57 2.92 9.99
C GLU A 82 -5.30 2.27 8.61
N PRO A 83 -5.62 2.93 7.48
CA PRO A 83 -5.32 2.41 6.14
C PRO A 83 -3.82 2.18 5.95
N ALA A 84 -3.45 1.06 5.30
CA ALA A 84 -2.04 0.73 5.04
C ALA A 84 -1.30 1.85 4.30
N GLN A 85 -1.99 2.53 3.38
CA GLN A 85 -1.46 3.62 2.58
C GLN A 85 -1.08 4.85 3.40
N TYR A 86 -1.84 5.17 4.45
CA TYR A 86 -1.49 6.26 5.37
C TYR A 86 -0.37 5.86 6.32
N ILE A 87 -0.33 4.60 6.75
CA ILE A 87 0.77 4.07 7.59
C ILE A 87 2.09 4.13 6.82
N ILE A 88 2.07 3.75 5.53
CA ILE A 88 3.23 3.80 4.62
C ILE A 88 3.56 5.25 4.22
N GLY A 89 2.55 6.12 4.15
CA GLY A 89 2.68 7.53 3.79
C GLY A 89 2.75 7.80 2.28
N ASN A 90 2.75 6.76 1.45
CA ASN A 90 2.74 6.85 0.00
C ASN A 90 2.02 5.66 -0.63
N TRP A 91 1.53 5.85 -1.86
CA TRP A 91 0.84 4.81 -2.61
C TRP A 91 1.04 4.99 -4.11
N ASP A 92 1.09 3.86 -4.81
CA ASP A 92 1.22 3.86 -6.26
C ASP A 92 -0.14 4.11 -6.93
N PHE A 93 -0.13 4.93 -7.98
CA PHE A 93 -1.24 5.20 -8.86
C PHE A 93 -0.72 5.41 -10.29
N TYR A 94 -1.20 4.60 -11.23
CA TYR A 94 -0.88 4.72 -12.67
C TYR A 94 0.63 4.82 -12.96
N GLY A 95 1.42 3.97 -12.30
CA GLY A 95 2.89 3.91 -12.46
C GLY A 95 3.67 5.02 -11.76
N MET A 96 3.00 5.87 -10.97
CA MET A 96 3.62 6.95 -10.19
C MET A 96 3.34 6.73 -8.70
N THR A 97 4.21 7.27 -7.83
CA THR A 97 4.03 7.19 -6.38
C THR A 97 3.63 8.54 -5.81
N PHE A 98 2.53 8.59 -5.06
CA PHE A 98 1.98 9.81 -4.47
C PHE A 98 2.06 9.77 -2.94
N GLU A 99 2.32 10.91 -2.31
CA GLU A 99 2.20 11.04 -0.86
C GLU A 99 0.74 10.88 -0.42
N CYS A 100 0.50 10.00 0.56
CA CYS A 100 -0.81 9.68 1.09
C CYS A 100 -0.84 9.95 2.59
N LYS A 101 -1.61 10.96 3.00
CA LYS A 101 -1.84 11.28 4.41
C LYS A 101 -3.27 11.79 4.62
N PRO A 102 -3.86 11.57 5.81
CA PRO A 102 -5.13 12.22 6.14
C PRO A 102 -5.02 13.76 6.01
N PRO A 103 -6.06 14.46 5.51
CA PRO A 103 -7.38 13.95 5.10
C PRO A 103 -7.48 13.61 3.60
N ILE A 104 -6.36 13.43 2.90
CA ILE A 104 -6.33 13.25 1.44
C ILE A 104 -6.85 11.87 1.06
N LEU A 105 -7.77 11.80 0.10
CA LEU A 105 -8.31 10.53 -0.40
C LEU A 105 -7.22 9.64 -1.00
N ILE A 106 -7.16 8.39 -0.56
CA ILE A 106 -6.28 7.35 -1.12
C ILE A 106 -6.76 7.01 -2.54
N PRO A 107 -5.89 7.09 -3.57
CA PRO A 107 -6.24 6.68 -4.93
C PRO A 107 -6.74 5.22 -4.97
N ARG A 108 -7.79 4.97 -5.74
CA ARG A 108 -8.42 3.65 -5.86
C ARG A 108 -8.14 3.02 -7.23
N PRO A 109 -8.10 1.68 -7.35
CA PRO A 109 -7.92 1.01 -8.64
C PRO A 109 -8.94 1.46 -9.71
N GLU A 110 -10.19 1.67 -9.32
CA GLU A 110 -11.26 2.15 -10.21
C GLU A 110 -10.97 3.56 -10.76
N THR A 111 -10.16 4.34 -10.05
CA THR A 111 -9.69 5.66 -10.51
C THR A 111 -8.60 5.54 -11.58
N GLU A 112 -7.81 4.46 -11.59
CA GLU A 112 -6.87 4.17 -12.68
C GLU A 112 -7.63 3.77 -13.95
N GLU A 113 -8.68 2.95 -13.82
CA GLU A 113 -9.54 2.58 -14.96
C GLU A 113 -10.18 3.81 -15.61
N LEU A 114 -10.56 4.83 -14.82
CA LEU A 114 -11.05 6.10 -15.36
C LEU A 114 -9.99 6.80 -16.22
N VAL A 115 -8.75 6.90 -15.73
CA VAL A 115 -7.64 7.51 -16.47
C VAL A 115 -7.37 6.74 -17.76
N GLU A 116 -7.31 5.41 -17.68
CA GLU A 116 -7.09 4.53 -18.82
C GLU A 116 -8.19 4.73 -19.89
N ASN A 117 -9.46 4.76 -19.47
CA ASN A 117 -10.59 5.01 -20.37
C ASN A 117 -10.49 6.38 -21.06
N ILE A 118 -10.17 7.45 -20.33
CA ILE A 118 -10.01 8.79 -20.91
C ILE A 118 -8.93 8.76 -22.00
N LEU A 119 -7.78 8.15 -21.72
CA LEU A 119 -6.66 8.07 -22.66
C LEU A 119 -6.98 7.22 -23.89
N HIS A 120 -7.74 6.12 -23.71
CA HIS A 120 -8.10 5.20 -24.80
C HIS A 120 -9.27 5.67 -25.67
N THR A 121 -10.16 6.54 -25.17
CA THR A 121 -11.30 7.03 -25.97
C THR A 121 -10.90 7.88 -27.18
N GLY A 122 -9.66 8.38 -27.24
CA GLY A 122 -9.23 9.29 -28.29
C GLY A 122 -9.74 10.74 -28.11
N LEU A 123 -10.53 11.00 -27.05
CA LEU A 123 -11.20 12.28 -26.83
C LEU A 123 -10.21 13.44 -26.71
N LEU A 124 -9.13 13.24 -25.95
CA LEU A 124 -8.12 14.28 -25.74
C LEU A 124 -7.30 14.53 -27.01
N GLN A 125 -6.99 13.48 -27.76
CA GLN A 125 -6.21 13.53 -29.00
C GLN A 125 -7.00 14.19 -30.15
N ALA A 126 -8.32 14.14 -30.12
CA ALA A 126 -9.20 14.81 -31.08
C ALA A 126 -9.30 16.34 -30.87
N LEU A 127 -8.87 16.85 -29.72
CA LEU A 127 -8.93 18.27 -29.37
C LEU A 127 -7.59 18.97 -29.63
N HIS A 128 -7.63 20.16 -30.23
CA HIS A 128 -6.45 21.02 -30.32
C HIS A 128 -6.21 21.71 -28.97
N ALA A 129 -5.10 21.37 -28.30
CA ALA A 129 -4.72 21.88 -26.97
C ALA A 129 -5.82 21.66 -25.90
N PRO A 130 -6.12 20.40 -25.53
CA PRO A 130 -7.14 20.09 -24.53
C PRO A 130 -6.81 20.75 -23.19
N ARG A 131 -7.85 21.22 -22.50
CA ARG A 131 -7.76 21.77 -21.14
C ARG A 131 -8.57 20.89 -20.21
N ILE A 132 -7.92 20.37 -19.18
CA ILE A 132 -8.51 19.45 -18.21
C ILE A 132 -8.66 20.16 -16.87
N LEU A 133 -9.79 19.94 -16.20
CA LEU A 133 -10.04 20.39 -14.83
C LEU A 133 -10.32 19.16 -13.96
N ASP A 134 -9.43 18.91 -13.00
CA ASP A 134 -9.61 17.87 -11.98
C ASP A 134 -10.30 18.47 -10.75
N VAL A 135 -11.60 18.20 -10.60
CA VAL A 135 -12.41 18.75 -9.50
C VAL A 135 -12.30 17.84 -8.29
N GLY A 136 -11.84 18.40 -7.16
CA GLY A 136 -11.62 17.61 -5.96
C GLY A 136 -10.35 16.76 -6.03
N ALA A 137 -9.30 17.29 -6.68
CA ALA A 137 -8.09 16.57 -7.08
C ALA A 137 -7.40 15.74 -5.99
N GLY A 138 -7.60 16.04 -4.69
CA GLY A 138 -7.02 15.25 -3.60
C GLY A 138 -5.49 15.19 -3.72
N THR A 139 -4.94 14.00 -4.01
CA THR A 139 -3.51 13.79 -4.30
C THR A 139 -3.04 14.43 -5.61
N GLY A 140 -3.96 14.84 -6.49
CA GLY A 140 -3.70 15.26 -7.86
C GLY A 140 -3.50 14.09 -8.83
N ALA A 141 -3.78 12.85 -8.40
CA ALA A 141 -3.44 11.63 -9.11
C ALA A 141 -4.02 11.58 -10.54
N ILE A 142 -5.30 11.92 -10.73
CA ILE A 142 -5.94 11.93 -12.04
C ILE A 142 -5.32 13.00 -12.94
N GLY A 143 -5.30 14.25 -12.47
CA GLY A 143 -4.76 15.36 -13.25
C GLY A 143 -3.33 15.11 -13.69
N ILE A 144 -2.47 14.63 -12.80
CA ILE A 144 -1.06 14.33 -13.11
C ILE A 144 -0.93 13.16 -14.09
N ALA A 145 -1.77 12.13 -13.99
CA ALA A 145 -1.72 10.98 -14.90
C ALA A 145 -2.18 11.29 -16.33
N LEU A 146 -2.92 12.39 -16.52
CA LEU A 146 -3.42 12.84 -17.83
C LEU A 146 -2.51 13.87 -18.52
N LEU A 147 -1.41 14.28 -17.89
CA LEU A 147 -0.39 15.18 -18.47
C LEU A 147 0.61 14.43 -19.34
#